data_AF-A0AAN9SDQ1-F1
#
_entry.id   AF-A0AAN9SDQ1-F1
#
_cell.length_a   1.000
_cell.length_b   1.000
_cell.length_c   1.000
_cell.angle_alpha   90.00
_cell.angle_beta   90.00
_cell.angle_gamma   90.00
#
_symmetry.space_group_name_H-M   'P 1'
#
loop_
_entity.id
_entity.type
_entity.pdbx_description
1 polymer ?
#
loop_
_entity_poly.entity_id
_entity_poly.type
_entity_poly.pdbx_seq_one_letter_code
_entity_poly.pdbx_strand_id
1 'polypeptide(L)'
;MGNISMLMVLVCIVNVVYVTNASSCKSNGPHSPAINPGGTRAILTLNNFGRGGDGGGPSECDGRFHPLPERVVALSTGWFSNGARCGRMIRIKAANGRSSLAKVVDECDSVNACEPCKTNVVDASQTVWNDLGLNTRDGQVPVTWTMP
;
A
#
# COMPACT_ATOMS: atom_id res chain seq x y z
N MET A 1 55.94 0.08 36.24
CA MET A 1 56.17 1.31 35.46
C MET A 1 56.47 0.91 34.02
N GLY A 2 55.67 1.38 33.05
CA GLY A 2 55.90 1.38 31.60
C GLY A 2 55.95 0.01 30.90
N ASN A 3 55.44 -0.23 29.70
CA ASN A 3 54.84 0.64 28.69
C ASN A 3 53.99 -0.25 27.76
N ILE A 4 52.66 -0.22 27.92
CA ILE A 4 51.72 -0.80 26.94
C ILE A 4 51.31 0.35 26.01
N SER A 5 52.27 0.83 25.22
CA SER A 5 52.07 1.98 24.34
C SER A 5 52.50 1.64 22.92
N MET A 6 51.88 0.63 22.32
CA MET A 6 51.87 0.48 20.86
C MET A 6 50.84 -0.53 20.33
N LEU A 7 49.62 -0.61 20.89
CA LEU A 7 48.60 -1.49 20.29
C LEU A 7 47.16 -0.98 20.44
N MET A 8 46.96 0.33 20.49
CA MET A 8 45.62 0.95 20.53
C MET A 8 45.45 2.13 19.57
N VAL A 9 46.23 2.19 18.49
CA VAL A 9 46.07 3.24 17.46
C VAL A 9 45.67 2.68 16.09
N LEU A 10 45.74 1.36 15.88
CA LEU A 10 45.42 0.75 14.58
C LEU A 10 44.03 0.12 14.47
N VAL A 11 43.15 0.31 15.46
CA VAL A 11 41.75 -0.20 15.41
C VAL A 11 40.76 0.91 15.08
N CYS A 12 41.13 2.19 15.21
CA CYS A 12 40.22 3.30 14.92
C CYS A 12 40.08 3.61 13.41
N ILE A 13 41.08 3.27 12.58
CA ILE A 13 41.10 3.65 11.15
C ILE A 13 40.34 2.62 10.28
N VAL A 14 40.22 1.36 10.71
CA VAL A 14 39.52 0.29 9.96
C VAL A 14 38.02 0.19 10.26
N ASN A 15 37.50 0.92 11.24
CA ASN A 15 36.08 0.90 11.60
C ASN A 15 35.23 2.00 10.94
N VAL A 16 35.81 2.86 10.09
CA VAL A 16 35.06 3.97 9.46
C VAL A 16 34.27 3.53 8.21
N VAL A 17 34.51 2.33 7.67
CA VAL A 17 33.92 1.90 6.38
C VAL A 17 32.72 0.94 6.52
N TYR A 18 32.36 0.52 7.73
CA TYR A 18 31.14 -0.27 7.97
C TYR A 18 29.94 0.62 8.36
N VAL A 19 29.76 1.76 7.68
CA VAL A 19 28.43 2.37 7.64
C VAL A 19 27.65 1.57 6.60
N THR A 20 26.90 0.58 7.07
CA THR A 20 25.91 -0.14 6.25
C THR A 20 25.05 0.90 5.54
N ASN A 21 24.91 0.79 4.22
CA ASN A 21 24.00 1.63 3.44
C ASN A 21 22.57 1.46 4.00
N ALA A 22 22.17 2.31 4.95
CA ALA A 22 20.77 2.49 5.26
C ALA A 22 20.17 3.15 4.02
N SER A 23 19.55 2.36 3.15
CA SER A 23 18.71 2.89 2.08
C SER A 23 17.67 3.78 2.74
N SER A 24 17.81 5.09 2.56
CA SER A 24 16.84 6.07 3.04
C SER A 24 15.47 5.69 2.51
N CYS A 25 14.53 5.36 3.41
CA CYS A 25 13.16 5.03 3.04
C CYS A 25 12.53 6.24 2.37
N LYS A 26 11.96 6.04 1.17
CA LYS A 26 11.35 7.11 0.38
C LYS A 26 9.87 7.23 0.74
N SER A 27 9.32 8.44 0.63
CA SER A 27 7.89 8.73 0.79
C SER A 27 7.30 9.19 -0.53
N ASN A 28 6.11 8.72 -0.89
CA ASN A 28 5.34 9.24 -2.03
C ASN A 28 4.41 10.40 -1.63
N GLY A 29 4.32 10.71 -0.34
CA GLY A 29 3.55 11.82 0.22
C GLY A 29 2.13 11.44 0.68
N PRO A 30 1.50 12.27 1.52
CA PRO A 30 0.20 11.97 2.14
C PRO A 30 -1.01 12.33 1.24
N HIS A 31 -0.77 12.95 0.09
CA HIS A 31 -1.83 13.53 -0.73
C HIS A 31 -2.12 12.69 -1.96
N SER A 32 -3.39 12.35 -2.14
CA SER A 32 -3.91 11.71 -3.34
C SER A 32 -4.51 12.74 -4.30
N PRO A 33 -4.66 12.42 -5.60
CA PRO A 33 -5.36 13.28 -6.55
C PRO A 33 -6.77 13.65 -6.08
N ALA A 34 -7.28 14.79 -6.55
CA ALA A 34 -8.64 15.22 -6.25
C ALA A 34 -9.68 14.16 -6.64
N ILE A 35 -10.65 13.93 -5.75
CA ILE A 35 -11.76 13.03 -6.00
C ILE A 35 -12.70 13.68 -7.01
N ASN A 36 -13.05 12.93 -8.05
CA ASN A 36 -14.04 13.29 -9.04
C ASN A 36 -15.34 12.50 -8.79
N PRO A 37 -16.46 13.15 -8.42
CA PRO A 37 -17.75 12.47 -8.23
C PRO A 37 -18.23 11.69 -9.46
N GLY A 38 -17.85 12.11 -10.67
CA GLY A 38 -18.17 11.40 -11.92
C GLY A 38 -17.23 10.23 -12.25
N GLY A 39 -16.18 10.00 -11.46
CA GLY A 39 -15.20 8.93 -11.66
C GLY A 39 -13.78 9.40 -11.37
N THR A 40 -13.30 9.09 -10.17
CA THR A 40 -11.91 9.36 -9.76
C THR A 40 -10.99 8.36 -10.44
N ARG A 41 -10.03 8.84 -11.24
CA ARG A 41 -9.05 7.97 -11.92
C ARG A 41 -8.08 7.38 -10.90
N ALA A 42 -7.87 6.07 -10.98
CA ALA A 42 -6.96 5.33 -10.11
C ALA A 42 -6.25 4.21 -10.86
N ILE A 43 -5.22 3.66 -10.22
CA ILE A 43 -4.61 2.40 -10.58
C ILE A 43 -5.13 1.33 -9.63
N LEU A 44 -5.74 0.29 -10.18
CA LEU A 44 -6.12 -0.90 -9.44
C LEU A 44 -4.91 -1.81 -9.31
N THR A 45 -4.61 -2.25 -8.09
CA THR A 45 -3.61 -3.29 -7.80
C THR A 45 -4.28 -4.48 -7.13
N LEU A 46 -3.57 -5.61 -7.06
CA LEU A 46 -4.06 -6.83 -6.42
C LEU A 46 -3.42 -6.97 -5.04
N ASN A 47 -4.24 -7.23 -4.02
CA ASN A 47 -3.78 -7.54 -2.68
C ASN A 47 -4.60 -8.68 -2.05
N ASN A 48 -3.93 -9.51 -1.27
CA ASN A 48 -4.49 -10.56 -0.45
C ASN A 48 -4.60 -10.08 1.00
N PHE A 49 -5.82 -9.70 1.37
CA PHE A 49 -6.19 -9.27 2.73
C PHE A 49 -6.37 -10.44 3.71
N GLY A 50 -6.16 -11.68 3.28
CA GLY A 50 -6.19 -12.87 4.13
C GLY A 50 -4.92 -13.03 4.97
N ARG A 51 -4.99 -13.89 5.99
CA ARG A 51 -3.82 -14.22 6.83
C ARG A 51 -2.70 -14.81 5.97
N GLY A 52 -1.49 -14.27 6.13
CA GLY A 52 -0.31 -14.70 5.38
C GLY A 52 -0.32 -14.25 3.91
N GLY A 53 -1.19 -13.31 3.56
CA GLY A 53 -1.13 -12.58 2.29
C GLY A 53 -0.05 -11.52 2.27
N ASP A 54 0.04 -10.84 1.13
CA ASP A 54 0.93 -9.70 0.88
C ASP A 54 0.49 -8.41 1.59
N GLY A 55 -0.76 -8.32 2.06
CA GLY A 55 -1.25 -7.20 2.88
C GLY A 55 -0.60 -7.10 4.26
N GLY A 56 0.21 -8.08 4.66
CA GLY A 56 0.93 -8.07 5.93
C GLY A 56 0.01 -8.31 7.13
N GLY A 57 -0.35 -7.25 7.83
CA GLY A 57 -1.14 -7.28 9.07
C GLY A 57 -2.66 -7.32 8.84
N PRO A 58 -3.45 -7.35 9.93
CA PRO A 58 -4.88 -7.06 9.87
C PRO A 58 -5.14 -5.64 9.37
N SER A 59 -6.26 -5.43 8.68
CA SER A 59 -6.57 -4.15 8.04
C SER A 59 -6.92 -3.03 9.03
N GLU A 60 -6.52 -1.81 8.69
CA GLU A 60 -6.56 -0.65 9.59
C GLU A 60 -7.96 -0.29 10.09
N CYS A 61 -9.01 -0.50 9.28
CA CYS A 61 -10.36 -0.05 9.64
C CYS A 61 -11.02 -0.89 10.76
N ASP A 62 -10.70 -2.17 10.87
CA ASP A 62 -11.40 -3.08 11.79
C ASP A 62 -10.49 -4.09 12.52
N GLY A 63 -9.18 -4.05 12.25
CA GLY A 63 -8.19 -4.92 12.89
C GLY A 63 -8.35 -6.38 12.50
N ARG A 64 -8.91 -6.69 11.33
CA ARG A 64 -9.18 -8.07 10.88
C ARG A 64 -8.53 -8.37 9.53
N PHE A 65 -8.33 -9.66 9.30
CA PHE A 65 -8.04 -10.17 7.96
C PHE A 65 -9.36 -10.39 7.22
N HIS A 66 -9.35 -10.15 5.91
CA HIS A 66 -10.48 -10.35 5.00
C HIS A 66 -10.13 -11.46 3.99
N PRO A 67 -10.39 -12.74 4.32
CA PRO A 67 -10.15 -13.83 3.39
C PRO A 67 -11.10 -13.75 2.17
N LEU A 68 -10.74 -14.46 1.11
CA LEU A 68 -11.66 -14.65 -0.01
C LEU A 68 -12.95 -15.36 0.47
N PRO A 69 -14.13 -15.03 -0.10
CA PRO A 69 -14.35 -14.18 -1.27
C PRO A 69 -14.82 -12.76 -0.91
N GLU A 70 -14.31 -12.14 0.17
CA GLU A 70 -14.71 -10.76 0.50
C GLU A 70 -14.32 -9.77 -0.61
N ARG A 71 -15.15 -8.73 -0.79
CA ARG A 71 -14.93 -7.62 -1.74
C ARG A 71 -14.42 -6.41 -0.98
N VAL A 72 -13.12 -6.38 -0.77
CA VAL A 72 -12.47 -5.35 0.02
C VAL A 72 -11.36 -4.65 -0.76
N VAL A 73 -11.07 -3.42 -0.33
CA VAL A 73 -9.99 -2.60 -0.87
C VAL A 73 -9.25 -1.83 0.22
N ALA A 74 -7.98 -1.52 -0.06
CA ALA A 74 -7.24 -0.43 0.56
C ALA A 74 -7.26 0.80 -0.36
N LEU A 75 -7.17 1.99 0.21
CA LEU A 75 -7.01 3.25 -0.53
C LEU A 75 -5.67 3.89 -0.18
N SER A 76 -5.00 4.52 -1.15
CA SER A 76 -3.85 5.38 -0.86
C SER A 76 -4.13 6.38 0.26
N THR A 77 -3.14 6.68 1.11
CA THR A 77 -3.24 7.54 2.30
C THR A 77 -4.19 8.75 2.15
N GLY A 78 -4.04 9.56 1.09
CA GLY A 78 -4.88 10.74 0.90
C GLY A 78 -6.36 10.42 0.62
N TRP A 79 -6.64 9.33 -0.08
CA TRP A 79 -8.00 8.80 -0.26
C TRP A 79 -8.48 7.93 0.90
N PHE A 80 -7.60 7.35 1.71
CA PHE A 80 -8.01 6.72 2.97
C PHE A 80 -8.51 7.77 3.97
N SER A 81 -7.84 8.93 3.99
CA SER A 81 -8.24 10.13 4.75
C SER A 81 -8.39 9.83 6.24
N ASN A 82 -7.35 9.24 6.84
CA ASN A 82 -7.32 8.86 8.26
C ASN A 82 -8.56 8.04 8.67
N GLY A 83 -8.93 7.06 7.85
CA GLY A 83 -10.08 6.19 8.09
C GLY A 83 -11.45 6.81 7.85
N ALA A 84 -11.57 8.05 7.35
CA ALA A 84 -12.87 8.66 7.08
C ALA A 84 -13.74 7.87 6.09
N ARG A 85 -13.12 7.01 5.27
CA ARG A 85 -13.81 6.10 4.33
C ARG A 85 -13.94 4.66 4.83
N CYS A 86 -13.48 4.35 6.05
CA CYS A 86 -13.59 3.00 6.61
C CYS A 86 -15.03 2.47 6.60
N GLY A 87 -15.18 1.23 6.15
CA GLY A 87 -16.47 0.55 6.05
C GLY A 87 -17.40 1.10 4.97
N ARG A 88 -17.02 2.16 4.24
CA ARG A 88 -17.81 2.69 3.14
C ARG A 88 -17.59 1.85 1.89
N MET A 89 -18.63 1.76 1.06
CA MET A 89 -18.55 1.13 -0.25
C MET A 89 -18.02 2.14 -1.26
N ILE A 90 -17.18 1.66 -2.18
CA ILE A 90 -16.86 2.35 -3.43
C ILE A 90 -17.33 1.49 -4.61
N ARG A 91 -17.70 2.15 -5.70
CA ARG A 91 -17.93 1.50 -7.00
C ARG A 91 -16.69 1.67 -7.84
N ILE A 92 -16.06 0.56 -8.22
CA ILE A 92 -14.90 0.53 -9.11
C ILE A 92 -15.40 0.16 -10.50
N LYS A 93 -14.94 0.87 -11.54
CA LYS A 93 -15.30 0.63 -12.93
C LYS A 93 -14.04 0.45 -13.78
N ALA A 94 -13.99 -0.66 -14.49
CA ALA A 94 -12.92 -0.98 -15.43
C ALA A 94 -13.22 -0.46 -16.84
N ALA A 95 -12.18 -0.36 -17.68
CA ALA A 95 -12.31 0.10 -19.07
C ALA A 95 -13.23 -0.78 -19.93
N ASN A 96 -13.37 -2.07 -19.59
CA ASN A 96 -14.29 -3.01 -20.24
C ASN A 96 -15.78 -2.76 -19.88
N GLY A 97 -16.08 -1.71 -19.10
CA GLY A 97 -17.44 -1.33 -18.71
C GLY A 97 -17.98 -2.05 -17.47
N ARG A 98 -17.32 -3.12 -16.99
CA ARG A 98 -17.73 -3.85 -15.79
C ARG A 98 -17.46 -3.03 -14.53
N SER A 99 -18.23 -3.31 -13.48
CA SER A 99 -18.07 -2.63 -12.19
C SER A 99 -18.22 -3.61 -11.02
N SER A 100 -17.56 -3.31 -9.91
CA SER A 100 -17.70 -4.04 -8.64
C SER A 100 -17.86 -3.05 -7.49
N LEU A 101 -18.67 -3.42 -6.50
CA LEU A 101 -18.77 -2.71 -5.24
C LEU A 101 -17.80 -3.36 -4.25
N ALA A 102 -16.97 -2.55 -3.60
CA ALA A 102 -16.02 -3.03 -2.60
C ALA A 102 -16.03 -2.14 -1.35
N LYS A 103 -15.85 -2.77 -0.19
CA LYS A 103 -15.75 -2.08 1.11
C LYS A 103 -14.31 -1.62 1.33
N VAL A 104 -14.13 -0.36 1.71
CA VAL A 104 -12.83 0.15 2.15
C VAL A 104 -12.54 -0.41 3.54
N VAL A 105 -11.43 -1.15 3.66
CA VAL A 105 -11.01 -1.77 4.93
C VAL A 105 -9.62 -1.37 5.38
N ASP A 106 -8.82 -0.78 4.49
CA ASP A 106 -7.42 -0.57 4.79
C ASP A 106 -6.83 0.68 4.15
N GLU A 107 -5.63 1.02 4.59
CA GLU A 107 -4.76 2.03 4.01
C GLU A 107 -3.67 1.38 3.16
N CYS A 108 -3.48 1.88 1.94
CA CYS A 108 -2.26 1.63 1.16
C CYS A 108 -1.28 2.77 1.49
N ASP A 109 -0.41 2.55 2.48
CA ASP A 109 0.44 3.58 3.07
C ASP A 109 1.45 4.14 2.05
N SER A 110 1.26 5.40 1.66
CA SER A 110 2.14 6.11 0.72
C SER A 110 3.21 6.97 1.42
N VAL A 111 3.30 6.91 2.75
CA VAL A 111 4.13 7.79 3.58
C VAL A 111 5.18 7.04 4.39
N ASN A 112 4.80 6.04 5.18
CA ASN A 112 5.65 5.48 6.23
C ASN A 112 6.33 4.15 5.87
N ALA A 113 5.93 3.49 4.79
CA ALA A 113 6.57 2.26 4.32
C ALA A 113 7.89 2.54 3.58
N CYS A 114 8.87 1.64 3.68
CA CYS A 114 10.13 1.77 2.94
C CYS A 114 9.98 1.52 1.43
N GLU A 115 8.97 0.73 1.05
CA GLU A 115 8.43 0.67 -0.31
C GLU A 115 7.02 1.29 -0.30
N PRO A 116 6.90 2.63 -0.37
CA PRO A 116 5.62 3.32 -0.20
C PRO A 116 4.65 3.01 -1.36
N CYS A 117 3.38 2.89 -1.01
CA CYS A 117 2.30 2.84 -1.99
C CYS A 117 2.28 4.10 -2.85
N LYS A 118 1.82 4.01 -4.10
CA LYS A 118 1.58 5.21 -4.92
C LYS A 118 0.37 5.97 -4.36
N THR A 119 0.25 7.25 -4.70
CA THR A 119 -0.79 8.13 -4.14
C THR A 119 -2.15 8.02 -4.83
N ASN A 120 -2.29 7.18 -5.85
CA ASN A 120 -3.50 7.04 -6.68
C ASN A 120 -3.95 5.58 -6.86
N VAL A 121 -3.81 4.77 -5.81
CA VAL A 121 -4.06 3.32 -5.80
C VAL A 121 -5.38 3.00 -5.13
N VAL A 122 -6.10 2.07 -5.76
CA VAL A 122 -7.15 1.25 -5.13
C VAL A 122 -6.58 -0.17 -5.10
N ASP A 123 -6.21 -0.65 -3.92
CA ASP A 123 -5.57 -1.95 -3.79
C ASP A 123 -6.61 -3.00 -3.43
N ALA A 124 -6.86 -3.97 -4.32
CA ALA A 124 -8.11 -4.70 -4.31
C ALA A 124 -7.94 -6.21 -4.18
N SER A 125 -8.86 -6.82 -3.44
CA SER A 125 -8.99 -8.28 -3.32
C SER A 125 -9.19 -8.96 -4.68
N GLN A 126 -8.74 -10.22 -4.79
CA GLN A 126 -8.94 -11.05 -5.98
C GLN A 126 -10.42 -11.14 -6.41
N THR A 127 -11.36 -11.12 -5.46
CA THR A 127 -12.79 -11.12 -5.77
C THR A 127 -13.20 -9.89 -6.60
N VAL A 128 -12.68 -8.70 -6.26
CA VAL A 128 -12.95 -7.47 -7.01
C VAL A 128 -12.40 -7.57 -8.43
N TRP A 129 -11.18 -8.09 -8.60
CA TRP A 129 -10.58 -8.33 -9.92
C TRP A 129 -11.43 -9.27 -10.77
N ASN A 130 -11.92 -10.37 -10.16
CA ASN A 130 -12.77 -11.35 -10.83
C ASN A 130 -14.12 -10.73 -11.27
N ASP A 131 -14.76 -9.95 -10.41
CA ASP A 131 -16.02 -9.26 -10.74
C ASP A 131 -15.86 -8.28 -11.91
N LEU A 132 -14.73 -7.56 -11.95
CA LEU A 132 -14.37 -6.66 -13.03
C LEU A 132 -13.98 -7.39 -14.31
N GLY A 133 -13.81 -8.72 -14.28
CA GLY A 133 -13.39 -9.52 -15.42
C GLY A 133 -11.98 -9.19 -15.89
N LEU A 134 -11.08 -8.88 -14.94
CA LEU A 134 -9.69 -8.52 -15.20
C LEU A 134 -8.77 -9.72 -14.95
N ASN A 135 -7.65 -9.78 -15.64
CA ASN A 135 -6.62 -10.79 -15.43
C ASN A 135 -5.64 -10.30 -14.36
N THR A 136 -5.53 -11.01 -13.24
CA THR A 136 -4.64 -10.59 -12.15
C THR A 136 -3.16 -10.64 -12.49
N ARG A 137 -2.77 -11.33 -13.56
CA ARG A 137 -1.39 -11.30 -14.07
C ARG A 137 -0.98 -9.95 -14.66
N ASP A 138 -1.94 -9.08 -14.95
CA ASP A 138 -1.64 -7.72 -15.45
C ASP A 138 -0.99 -6.85 -14.37
N GLY A 139 -1.17 -7.21 -13.09
CA GLY A 139 -0.56 -6.57 -11.93
C GLY A 139 -1.16 -5.21 -11.57
N GLN A 140 -1.25 -4.30 -12.55
CA GLN A 140 -1.81 -2.96 -12.38
C GLN A 140 -2.67 -2.59 -13.59
N VAL A 141 -3.88 -2.08 -13.36
CA VAL A 141 -4.74 -1.60 -14.45
C VAL A 141 -5.41 -0.27 -14.14
N PRO A 142 -5.64 0.61 -15.13
CA PRO A 142 -6.37 1.84 -14.91
C PRO A 142 -7.86 1.57 -14.68
N VAL A 143 -8.42 2.24 -13.66
CA VAL A 143 -9.85 2.19 -13.31
C VAL A 143 -10.36 3.59 -12.97
N THR A 144 -11.68 3.70 -12.83
CA THR A 144 -12.29 4.81 -12.08
C THR A 144 -13.01 4.29 -10.86
N TRP A 145 -13.15 5.13 -9.83
CA TRP A 145 -13.98 4.81 -8.68
C TRP A 145 -14.84 6.00 -8.23
N THR A 146 -16.00 5.69 -7.65
CA THR A 146 -16.93 6.66 -7.07
C THR A 146 -17.46 6.15 -5.72
N MET A 147 -17.94 7.06 -4.88
CA MET A 147 -18.82 6.70 -3.77
C MET A 147 -20.23 6.47 -4.34
N PRO A 148 -20.91 5.35 -4.02
CA PRO A 148 -22.30 5.10 -4.42
C PRO A 148 -23.29 6.07 -3.78
#